data_AF-A0A6N6P259-F1
#
_entry.id   AF-A0A6N6P259-F1
#
_cell.length_a   1.000
_cell.length_b   1.000
_cell.length_c   1.000
_cell.angle_alpha   90.00
_cell.angle_beta   90.00
_cell.angle_gamma   90.00
#
_symmetry.space_group_name_H-M   'P 1'
#
loop_
_entity.id
_entity.type
_entity.pdbx_description
1 polymer ?
#
loop_
_entity_poly.entity_id
_entity_poly.type
_entity_poly.pdbx_seq_one_letter_code
_entity_poly.pdbx_strand_id
1 'polypeptide(L)'
;MKTLSLALLLTTLIAATSLHAADKMSPAEQKMRETIRNTMVQLRDANAKLAAAQAAKADDEEKIKDLQGQLDALTKKTTTQKKADDQTIDELKTKLMNDDLQINHLTESLARWKLGYAKLADYAKATEAKRADLASKIIQMDRLIAEQKAKNAEMYRLGMEVLDRYAKFGLGTAIMAREPFVGITKVKFETLLQDYQNKLTNQTIRNEAATQDKKP
;
A
#
# COMPACT_ATOMS: atom_id res chain seq x y z
N MET A 1 14.61 74.22 -51.45
CA MET A 1 14.44 74.28 -52.91
C MET A 1 13.11 74.97 -53.21
N LYS A 2 13.19 76.06 -53.99
CA LYS A 2 12.12 76.84 -54.67
C LYS A 2 10.98 77.41 -53.79
N THR A 3 10.97 78.68 -53.37
CA THR A 3 10.74 79.95 -54.13
C THR A 3 9.45 79.90 -54.97
N LEU A 4 8.55 80.89 -55.01
CA LEU A 4 8.72 82.33 -54.88
C LEU A 4 7.31 82.97 -54.76
N SER A 5 7.17 83.95 -53.88
CA SER A 5 6.01 84.84 -53.77
C SER A 5 5.94 85.81 -54.97
N LEU A 6 4.73 86.08 -55.47
CA LEU A 6 4.47 87.07 -56.53
C LEU A 6 3.42 88.08 -56.01
N ALA A 7 3.88 89.24 -55.57
CA ALA A 7 3.07 90.44 -55.38
C ALA A 7 3.98 91.64 -55.66
N LEU A 8 3.95 92.13 -56.90
CA LEU A 8 4.74 93.29 -57.32
C LEU A 8 3.91 94.55 -57.10
N LEU A 9 4.49 95.44 -56.32
CA LEU A 9 3.94 96.64 -55.75
C LEU A 9 3.97 97.82 -56.73
N LEU A 10 2.97 98.67 -56.55
CA LEU A 10 2.73 99.98 -57.12
C LEU A 10 3.81 101.01 -56.71
N THR A 11 3.92 102.08 -57.51
CA THR A 11 4.39 103.45 -57.14
C THR A 11 5.88 103.68 -56.84
N THR A 12 6.58 104.09 -57.90
CA THR A 12 7.57 105.18 -57.88
C THR A 12 6.92 106.51 -57.46
N LEU A 13 7.59 107.36 -56.67
CA LEU A 13 8.12 108.66 -57.11
C LEU A 13 8.46 109.64 -55.93
N ILE A 14 9.70 110.15 -55.98
CA ILE A 14 10.28 111.41 -55.44
C ILE A 14 10.74 111.50 -53.97
N ALA A 15 11.97 112.03 -53.89
CA ALA A 15 12.87 112.25 -52.77
C ALA A 15 12.69 113.59 -52.06
N ALA A 16 13.19 113.70 -50.82
CA ALA A 16 14.08 114.78 -50.34
C ALA A 16 14.46 114.62 -48.84
N THR A 17 15.78 114.59 -48.56
CA THR A 17 16.53 115.21 -47.43
C THR A 17 15.94 115.18 -46.01
N SER A 18 16.61 114.67 -44.97
CA SER A 18 17.75 115.34 -44.30
C SER A 18 18.22 114.58 -43.03
N LEU A 19 19.38 115.04 -42.53
CA LEU A 19 20.37 114.51 -41.57
C LEU A 19 19.94 113.98 -40.17
N HIS A 20 20.89 113.21 -39.63
CA HIS A 20 21.08 112.68 -38.27
C HIS A 20 20.69 113.60 -37.08
N ALA A 21 20.15 112.99 -36.02
CA ALA A 21 20.37 113.44 -34.64
C ALA A 21 20.29 112.25 -33.65
N ALA A 22 21.36 112.05 -32.87
CA ALA A 22 21.39 111.19 -31.70
C ALA A 22 20.72 111.93 -30.54
N ASP A 23 19.60 111.41 -30.04
CA ASP A 23 18.85 112.03 -28.94
C ASP A 23 19.08 111.31 -27.61
N LYS A 24 19.22 112.11 -26.54
CA LYS A 24 19.50 111.66 -25.18
C LYS A 24 18.20 111.17 -24.53
N MET A 25 18.12 109.86 -24.30
CA MET A 25 16.94 109.17 -23.75
C MET A 25 16.53 109.67 -22.35
N SER A 26 15.23 109.89 -22.12
CA SER A 26 14.71 110.39 -20.84
C SER A 26 14.65 109.29 -19.75
N PRO A 27 14.67 109.64 -18.44
CA PRO A 27 14.60 108.65 -17.34
C PRO A 27 13.34 107.78 -17.35
N ALA A 28 12.23 108.26 -17.92
CA ALA A 28 10.99 107.51 -18.07
C ALA A 28 11.08 106.42 -19.16
N GLU A 29 11.80 106.71 -20.25
CA GLU A 29 12.03 105.76 -21.34
C GLU A 29 13.02 104.65 -20.95
N GLN A 30 14.01 104.95 -20.10
CA GLN A 30 14.89 103.95 -19.51
C GLN A 30 14.13 102.95 -18.64
N LYS A 31 13.25 103.43 -17.75
CA LYS A 31 12.38 102.57 -16.92
C LYS A 31 11.42 101.73 -17.77
N MET A 32 10.90 102.27 -18.87
CA MET A 32 10.05 101.53 -19.80
C MET A 32 10.82 100.41 -20.50
N ARG A 33 12.05 100.67 -20.95
CA ARG A 33 12.93 99.64 -21.54
C ARG A 33 13.34 98.57 -20.54
N GLU A 34 13.62 98.94 -19.29
CA GLU A 34 13.91 97.99 -18.21
C GLU A 34 12.69 97.13 -17.88
N THR A 35 11.49 97.72 -17.83
CA THR A 35 10.24 96.98 -17.62
C THR A 35 10.00 95.98 -18.75
N ILE A 36 10.18 96.40 -20.02
CA ILE A 36 10.06 95.51 -21.19
C ILE A 36 11.12 94.39 -21.15
N ARG A 37 12.35 94.66 -20.73
CA ARG A 37 13.38 93.61 -20.57
C ARG A 37 13.00 92.63 -19.46
N ASN A 38 12.54 93.13 -18.31
CA ASN A 38 12.11 92.30 -17.19
C ASN A 38 10.91 91.43 -17.56
N THR A 39 9.91 91.96 -18.27
CA THR A 39 8.77 91.17 -18.74
C THR A 39 9.18 90.16 -19.81
N MET A 40 10.14 90.49 -20.68
CA MET A 40 10.69 89.54 -21.65
C MET A 40 11.46 88.39 -20.98
N VAL A 41 12.23 88.67 -19.91
CA VAL A 41 12.89 87.65 -19.09
C VAL A 41 11.86 86.79 -18.37
N GLN A 42 10.85 87.38 -17.75
CA GLN A 42 9.76 86.63 -17.10
C GLN A 42 8.99 85.75 -18.10
N LEU A 43 8.73 86.24 -19.32
CA LEU A 43 8.08 85.45 -20.37
C LEU A 43 8.98 84.29 -20.82
N ARG A 44 10.29 84.53 -20.97
CA ARG A 44 11.26 83.48 -21.28
C ARG A 44 11.33 82.43 -20.17
N ASP A 45 11.35 82.85 -18.92
CA ASP A 45 11.39 81.95 -17.76
C ASP A 45 10.08 81.16 -17.61
N ALA A 46 8.93 81.79 -17.84
CA ALA A 46 7.64 81.12 -17.86
C ALA A 46 7.55 80.10 -19.00
N ASN A 47 8.03 80.45 -20.20
CA ASN A 47 8.12 79.52 -21.33
C ASN A 47 9.09 78.36 -21.05
N ALA A 48 10.23 78.63 -20.40
CA ALA A 48 11.17 77.59 -20.00
C ALA A 48 10.57 76.64 -18.95
N LYS A 49 9.85 77.17 -17.95
CA LYS A 49 9.12 76.37 -16.96
C LYS A 49 7.99 75.55 -17.58
N LEU A 50 7.26 76.11 -18.54
CA LEU A 50 6.20 75.41 -19.26
C LEU A 50 6.78 74.28 -20.11
N ALA A 51 7.89 74.50 -20.81
CA ALA A 51 8.60 73.47 -21.55
C ALA A 51 9.12 72.35 -20.62
N ALA A 52 9.69 72.70 -19.47
CA ALA A 52 10.15 71.73 -18.47
C ALA A 52 8.99 70.92 -17.86
N ALA A 53 7.86 71.57 -17.56
CA ALA A 53 6.67 70.90 -17.05
C ALA A 53 6.02 69.98 -18.09
N GLN A 54 6.01 70.38 -19.37
CA GLN A 54 5.54 69.54 -20.47
C GLN A 54 6.44 68.31 -20.67
N ALA A 55 7.77 68.48 -20.57
CA ALA A 55 8.70 67.35 -20.62
C ALA A 55 8.49 66.38 -19.44
N ALA A 56 8.38 66.90 -18.20
CA ALA A 56 8.11 66.08 -17.02
C ALA A 56 6.76 65.34 -17.12
N LYS A 57 5.73 65.99 -17.66
CA LYS A 57 4.42 65.37 -17.90
C LYS A 57 4.49 64.24 -18.92
N ALA A 58 5.28 64.41 -19.98
CA ALA A 58 5.51 63.35 -20.97
C ALA A 58 6.25 62.14 -20.35
N ASP A 59 7.29 62.40 -19.55
CA ASP A 59 8.04 61.35 -18.84
C ASP A 59 7.15 60.58 -17.84
N ASP A 60 6.28 61.29 -17.10
CA ASP A 60 5.37 60.66 -16.15
C ASP A 60 4.25 59.88 -16.85
N GLU A 61 3.72 60.39 -17.97
CA GLU A 61 2.77 59.65 -18.82
C GLU A 61 3.40 58.36 -19.38
N GLU A 62 4.68 58.39 -19.76
CA GLU A 62 5.42 57.20 -20.18
C GLU A 62 5.59 56.18 -19.03
N LYS A 63 5.99 56.63 -17.84
CA LYS A 63 6.12 55.76 -16.66
C LYS A 63 4.79 55.16 -16.23
N ILE A 64 3.71 55.93 -16.26
CA ILE A 64 2.35 55.42 -15.93
C ILE A 64 1.99 54.32 -16.93
N LYS A 65 2.24 54.52 -18.22
CA LYS A 65 1.96 53.52 -19.25
C LYS A 65 2.80 52.25 -19.05
N ASP A 66 4.08 52.39 -18.71
CA ASP A 66 4.95 51.25 -18.41
C ASP A 66 4.49 50.48 -17.17
N LEU A 67 4.23 51.17 -16.05
CA LEU A 67 3.72 50.56 -14.82
C LEU A 67 2.36 49.90 -15.01
N GLN A 68 1.46 50.50 -15.79
CA GLN A 68 0.18 49.91 -16.17
C GLN A 68 0.40 48.60 -16.94
N GLY A 69 1.34 48.60 -17.90
CA GLY A 69 1.73 47.41 -18.65
C GLY A 69 2.32 46.30 -17.77
N GLN A 70 3.16 46.67 -16.80
CA GLN A 70 3.72 45.73 -15.83
C GLN A 70 2.63 45.15 -14.91
N LEU A 71 1.68 45.97 -14.45
CA LEU A 71 0.57 45.54 -13.61
C LEU A 71 -0.36 44.58 -14.36
N ASP A 72 -0.68 44.87 -15.62
CA ASP A 72 -1.49 44.00 -16.47
C ASP A 72 -0.78 42.67 -16.73
N ALA A 73 0.53 42.70 -17.01
CA ALA A 73 1.34 41.50 -17.20
C ALA A 73 1.41 40.64 -15.93
N LEU A 74 1.65 41.26 -14.77
CA LEU A 74 1.71 40.57 -13.48
C LEU A 74 0.35 39.99 -13.08
N THR A 75 -0.74 40.72 -13.37
CA THR A 75 -2.11 40.25 -13.13
C THR A 75 -2.45 39.05 -14.00
N LYS A 76 -2.10 39.08 -15.29
CA LYS A 76 -2.27 37.93 -16.20
C LYS A 76 -1.43 36.73 -15.76
N LYS A 77 -0.18 36.94 -15.35
CA LYS A 77 0.69 35.87 -14.84
C LYS A 77 0.12 35.25 -13.58
N THR A 78 -0.32 36.06 -12.61
CA THR A 78 -0.86 35.59 -11.33
C THR A 78 -2.17 34.82 -11.51
N THR A 79 -3.07 35.30 -12.37
CA THR A 79 -4.34 34.60 -12.66
C THR A 79 -4.10 33.26 -13.38
N THR A 80 -3.17 33.22 -14.32
CA THR A 80 -2.79 31.98 -15.02
C THR A 80 -2.13 31.00 -14.06
N GLN A 81 -1.18 31.46 -13.23
CA GLN A 81 -0.50 30.62 -12.25
C GLN A 81 -1.48 30.06 -11.23
N LYS A 82 -2.36 30.89 -10.67
CA LYS A 82 -3.37 30.45 -9.71
C LYS A 82 -4.26 29.36 -10.28
N LYS A 83 -4.69 29.50 -11.54
CA LYS A 83 -5.49 28.45 -12.22
C LYS A 83 -4.71 27.15 -12.36
N ALA A 84 -3.43 27.22 -12.73
CA ALA A 84 -2.58 26.03 -12.84
C ALA A 84 -2.32 25.37 -11.47
N ASP A 85 -2.14 26.17 -10.42
CA ASP A 85 -1.97 25.69 -9.05
C ASP A 85 -3.26 25.02 -8.56
N ASP A 86 -4.42 25.64 -8.76
CA ASP A 86 -5.73 25.07 -8.40
C ASP A 86 -5.96 23.73 -9.11
N GLN A 87 -5.65 23.64 -10.41
CA GLN A 87 -5.71 22.38 -11.18
C GLN A 87 -4.77 21.31 -10.61
N THR A 88 -3.53 21.68 -10.30
CA THR A 88 -2.54 20.75 -9.73
C THR A 88 -2.98 20.26 -8.35
N ILE A 89 -3.55 21.14 -7.53
CA ILE A 89 -4.07 20.79 -6.20
C ILE A 89 -5.21 19.78 -6.32
N ASP A 90 -6.14 19.97 -7.25
CA ASP A 90 -7.27 19.06 -7.46
C ASP A 90 -6.81 17.69 -8.01
N GLU A 91 -5.83 17.67 -8.92
CA GLU A 91 -5.20 16.43 -9.38
C GLU A 91 -4.51 15.69 -8.23
N LEU A 92 -3.73 16.40 -7.40
CA LEU A 92 -3.04 15.82 -6.25
C LEU A 92 -4.02 15.28 -5.20
N LYS A 93 -5.12 15.99 -4.92
CA LYS A 93 -6.18 15.50 -4.04
C LYS A 93 -6.81 14.22 -4.58
N THR A 94 -7.08 14.17 -5.88
CA THR A 94 -7.66 12.98 -6.52
C THR A 94 -6.71 11.80 -6.45
N LYS A 95 -5.41 12.01 -6.69
CA LYS A 95 -4.38 10.97 -6.53
C LYS A 95 -4.29 10.49 -5.08
N LEU A 96 -4.27 11.41 -4.11
CA LEU A 96 -4.22 11.05 -2.69
C LEU A 96 -5.42 10.18 -2.29
N MET A 97 -6.63 10.54 -2.72
CA MET A 97 -7.83 9.73 -2.47
C MET A 97 -7.73 8.34 -3.12
N ASN A 98 -7.22 8.25 -4.34
CA ASN A 98 -7.03 6.97 -5.01
C ASN A 98 -5.96 6.10 -4.34
N ASP A 99 -4.86 6.70 -3.90
CA ASP A 99 -3.78 6.02 -3.18
C ASP A 99 -4.28 5.50 -1.82
N ASP A 100 -5.07 6.30 -1.09
CA ASP A 100 -5.72 5.85 0.16
C ASP A 100 -6.65 4.65 -0.08
N LEU A 101 -7.45 4.68 -1.15
CA LEU A 101 -8.30 3.53 -1.53
C LEU A 101 -7.46 2.29 -1.85
N GLN A 102 -6.35 2.46 -2.58
CA GLN A 102 -5.43 1.35 -2.89
C GLN A 102 -4.75 0.79 -1.65
N ILE A 103 -4.29 1.64 -0.74
CA ILE A 103 -3.68 1.24 0.53
C ILE A 103 -4.68 0.45 1.37
N ASN A 104 -5.92 0.92 1.47
CA ASN A 104 -6.98 0.20 2.20
C ASN A 104 -7.26 -1.17 1.57
N HIS A 105 -7.43 -1.22 0.25
CA HIS A 105 -7.65 -2.48 -0.48
C HIS A 105 -6.49 -3.47 -0.31
N LEU A 106 -5.24 -3.00 -0.40
CA LEU A 106 -4.06 -3.84 -0.21
C LEU A 106 -3.94 -4.33 1.24
N THR A 107 -4.25 -3.47 2.21
CA THR A 107 -4.24 -3.82 3.64
C THR A 107 -5.28 -4.90 3.95
N GLU A 108 -6.50 -4.75 3.45
CA GLU A 108 -7.55 -5.75 3.58
C GLU A 108 -7.18 -7.08 2.91
N SER A 109 -6.64 -7.00 1.69
CA SER A 109 -6.17 -8.18 0.96
C SER A 109 -5.10 -8.92 1.74
N LEU A 110 -4.10 -8.19 2.25
CA LEU A 110 -3.00 -8.75 3.05
C LEU A 110 -3.52 -9.40 4.34
N ALA A 111 -4.49 -8.77 5.03
CA ALA A 111 -5.14 -9.36 6.19
C ALA A 111 -5.89 -10.67 5.84
N ARG A 112 -6.63 -10.70 4.73
CA ARG A 112 -7.31 -11.90 4.23
C ARG A 112 -6.32 -13.02 3.90
N TRP A 113 -5.22 -12.70 3.23
CA TRP A 113 -4.15 -13.66 2.93
C TRP A 113 -3.54 -14.22 4.21
N LYS A 114 -3.17 -13.38 5.18
CA LYS A 114 -2.64 -13.82 6.48
C LYS A 114 -3.60 -14.76 7.20
N LEU A 115 -4.89 -14.42 7.24
CA LEU A 115 -5.92 -15.27 7.85
C LEU A 115 -6.06 -16.61 7.11
N GLY A 116 -6.06 -16.58 5.77
CA GLY A 116 -6.12 -17.78 4.94
C GLY A 116 -4.91 -18.70 5.17
N TYR A 117 -3.70 -18.14 5.20
CA TYR A 117 -2.48 -18.88 5.49
C TYR A 117 -2.46 -19.46 6.91
N ALA A 118 -2.91 -18.70 7.92
CA ALA A 118 -3.01 -19.20 9.29
C ALA A 118 -3.97 -20.40 9.37
N LYS A 119 -5.15 -20.30 8.75
CA LYS A 119 -6.11 -21.42 8.67
C LYS A 119 -5.54 -22.64 7.96
N LEU A 120 -4.81 -22.44 6.86
CA LEU A 120 -4.18 -23.54 6.13
C LEU A 120 -3.08 -24.21 6.96
N ALA A 121 -2.28 -23.42 7.67
CA ALA A 121 -1.24 -23.94 8.56
C ALA A 121 -1.84 -24.75 9.71
N ASP A 122 -2.94 -24.28 10.31
CA ASP A 122 -3.65 -25.02 11.36
C ASP A 122 -4.28 -26.31 10.82
N TYR A 123 -4.87 -26.26 9.63
CA TYR A 123 -5.41 -27.44 8.95
C TYR A 123 -4.31 -28.47 8.65
N ALA A 124 -3.15 -28.02 8.16
CA ALA A 124 -2.02 -28.90 7.90
C ALA A 124 -1.50 -29.55 9.19
N LYS A 125 -1.34 -28.78 10.28
CA LYS A 125 -0.97 -29.32 11.60
C LYS A 125 -1.98 -30.34 12.12
N ALA A 126 -3.27 -30.03 12.03
CA ALA A 126 -4.32 -30.95 12.47
C ALA A 126 -4.34 -32.24 11.65
N THR A 127 -4.09 -32.14 10.34
CA THR A 127 -4.01 -33.29 9.44
C THR A 127 -2.80 -34.16 9.75
N GLU A 128 -1.63 -33.56 9.97
CA GLU A 128 -0.43 -34.31 10.34
C GLU A 128 -0.55 -34.97 11.71
N ALA A 129 -1.17 -34.29 12.69
CA ALA A 129 -1.47 -34.89 13.99
C ALA A 129 -2.40 -36.11 13.87
N LYS A 130 -3.45 -36.03 13.05
CA LYS A 130 -4.33 -37.18 12.75
C LYS A 130 -3.59 -38.30 12.04
N ARG A 131 -2.69 -37.97 11.10
CA ARG A 131 -1.87 -38.95 10.41
C ARG A 131 -0.95 -39.70 11.36
N ALA A 132 -0.30 -38.99 12.29
CA ALA A 132 0.55 -39.58 13.31
C ALA A 132 -0.25 -40.48 14.28
N ASP A 133 -1.43 -40.05 14.72
CA ASP A 133 -2.33 -40.87 15.56
C ASP A 133 -2.77 -42.15 14.83
N LEU A 134 -3.20 -42.04 13.58
CA LEU A 134 -3.59 -43.20 12.77
C LEU A 134 -2.41 -44.14 12.51
N ALA A 135 -1.21 -43.62 12.24
CA ALA A 135 -0.01 -44.44 12.08
C ALA A 135 0.32 -45.21 13.36
N SER A 136 0.19 -44.57 14.53
CA SER A 136 0.37 -45.23 15.83
C SER A 136 -0.67 -46.34 16.05
N LYS A 137 -1.94 -46.07 15.75
CA LYS A 137 -3.03 -47.07 15.84
C LYS A 137 -2.81 -48.26 14.92
N ILE A 138 -2.35 -48.03 13.69
CA ILE A 138 -2.01 -49.12 12.75
C ILE A 138 -0.92 -50.01 13.36
N ILE A 139 0.16 -49.43 13.90
CA ILE A 139 1.24 -50.20 14.53
C ILE A 139 0.71 -51.02 15.73
N GLN A 140 -0.17 -50.45 16.55
CA GLN A 140 -0.78 -51.17 17.67
C GLN A 140 -1.66 -52.33 17.18
N MET A 141 -2.50 -52.10 16.17
CA MET A 141 -3.35 -53.13 15.57
C MET A 141 -2.52 -54.24 14.93
N ASP A 142 -1.45 -53.91 14.20
CA ASP A 142 -0.56 -54.90 13.60
C ASP A 142 0.10 -55.79 14.66
N ARG A 143 0.52 -55.21 15.79
CA ARG A 143 1.05 -55.98 16.93
C ARG A 143 -0.02 -56.90 17.54
N LEU A 144 -1.23 -56.39 17.75
CA LEU A 144 -2.34 -57.19 18.27
C LEU A 144 -2.70 -58.34 17.31
N ILE A 145 -2.73 -58.09 16.00
CA ILE A 145 -2.98 -59.12 15.00
C ILE A 145 -1.85 -60.16 14.98
N ALA A 146 -0.60 -59.74 15.09
CA ALA A 146 0.54 -60.67 15.15
C ALA A 146 0.47 -61.55 16.40
N GLU A 147 0.18 -60.96 17.57
CA GLU A 147 0.00 -61.69 18.83
C GLU A 147 -1.19 -62.66 18.76
N GLN A 148 -2.32 -62.21 18.21
CA GLN A 148 -3.52 -63.02 17.99
C GLN A 148 -3.22 -64.22 17.08
N LYS A 149 -2.47 -64.01 16.00
CA LYS A 149 -2.05 -65.08 15.08
C LYS A 149 -1.14 -66.09 15.78
N ALA A 150 -0.17 -65.61 16.55
CA ALA A 150 0.74 -66.47 17.31
C ALA A 150 -0.02 -67.31 18.35
N LYS A 151 -0.91 -66.70 19.14
CA LYS A 151 -1.74 -67.41 20.13
C LYS A 151 -2.68 -68.42 19.47
N ASN A 152 -3.29 -68.08 18.34
CA ASN A 152 -4.15 -69.01 17.61
C ASN A 152 -3.36 -70.23 17.09
N ALA A 153 -2.18 -70.00 16.51
CA ALA A 153 -1.31 -71.10 16.08
C ALA A 153 -0.91 -72.02 17.25
N GLU A 154 -0.57 -71.44 18.40
CA GLU A 154 -0.27 -72.21 19.61
C GLU A 154 -1.50 -72.96 20.17
N MET A 155 -2.69 -72.36 20.15
CA MET A 155 -3.92 -73.03 20.58
C MET A 155 -4.24 -74.22 19.68
N TYR A 156 -4.06 -74.06 18.37
CA TYR A 156 -4.23 -75.14 17.42
C TYR A 156 -3.24 -76.28 17.69
N ARG A 157 -1.95 -75.95 17.90
CA ARG A 157 -0.92 -76.93 18.25
C ARG A 157 -1.26 -77.67 19.55
N LEU A 158 -1.70 -76.94 20.58
CA LEU A 158 -2.11 -77.51 21.85
C LEU A 158 -3.34 -78.42 21.69
N GLY A 159 -4.34 -78.00 20.92
CA GLY A 159 -5.53 -78.80 20.63
C GLY A 159 -5.18 -80.11 19.91
N MET A 160 -4.26 -80.05 18.94
CA MET A 160 -3.75 -81.26 18.26
C MET A 160 -2.98 -82.18 19.22
N GLU A 161 -2.17 -81.62 20.14
CA GLU A 161 -1.47 -82.41 21.16
C GLU A 161 -2.46 -83.13 22.09
N VAL A 162 -3.54 -82.46 22.51
CA VAL A 162 -4.61 -83.07 23.32
C VAL A 162 -5.28 -84.22 22.57
N LEU A 163 -5.65 -84.01 21.30
CA LEU A 163 -6.28 -85.03 20.47
C LEU A 163 -5.36 -86.24 20.26
N ASP A 164 -4.07 -86.03 19.98
CA ASP A 164 -3.08 -87.10 19.83
C ASP A 164 -2.90 -87.90 21.13
N ARG A 165 -2.82 -87.23 22.28
CA ARG A 165 -2.76 -87.91 23.58
C ARG A 165 -4.03 -88.68 23.89
N TYR A 166 -5.20 -88.12 23.58
CA TYR A 166 -6.48 -88.82 23.76
C TYR A 166 -6.56 -90.05 22.85
N ALA A 167 -6.10 -89.98 21.59
CA ALA A 167 -6.03 -91.12 20.69
C ALA A 167 -5.09 -92.21 21.22
N LYS A 168 -3.88 -91.84 21.66
CA LYS A 168 -2.91 -92.78 22.26
C LYS A 168 -3.43 -93.39 23.55
N PHE A 169 -4.10 -92.61 24.39
CA PHE A 169 -4.75 -93.11 25.60
C PHE A 169 -5.89 -94.05 25.24
N GLY A 170 -6.76 -93.73 24.27
CA GLY A 170 -7.81 -94.63 23.79
C GLY A 170 -7.27 -95.97 23.29
N LEU A 171 -6.16 -95.96 22.56
CA LEU A 171 -5.48 -97.17 22.08
C LEU A 171 -4.82 -97.97 23.21
N GLY A 172 -4.10 -97.31 24.13
CA GLY A 172 -3.44 -97.96 25.27
C GLY A 172 -4.43 -98.47 26.32
N THR A 173 -5.54 -97.76 26.51
CA THR A 173 -6.60 -98.15 27.45
C THR A 173 -7.49 -99.23 26.87
N ALA A 174 -7.71 -99.29 25.55
CA ALA A 174 -8.36 -100.44 24.91
C ALA A 174 -7.56 -101.75 25.09
N ILE A 175 -6.23 -101.65 25.16
CA ILE A 175 -5.35 -102.79 25.49
C ILE A 175 -5.40 -103.12 26.99
N MET A 176 -5.52 -102.12 27.87
CA MET A 176 -5.65 -102.30 29.34
C MET A 176 -7.07 -102.51 29.85
N ALA A 177 -8.11 -102.39 29.01
CA ALA A 177 -9.54 -102.46 29.38
C ALA A 177 -9.98 -103.83 29.96
N ARG A 178 -9.04 -104.74 30.18
CA ARG A 178 -9.24 -105.94 31.02
C ARG A 178 -9.09 -105.66 32.52
N GLU A 179 -8.68 -104.46 32.95
CA GLU A 179 -8.62 -104.09 34.36
C GLU A 179 -9.34 -102.75 34.67
N PRO A 180 -10.13 -102.68 35.77
CA PRO A 180 -10.90 -101.50 36.14
C PRO A 180 -9.99 -100.33 36.58
N PHE A 181 -10.32 -99.12 36.13
CA PHE A 181 -9.58 -97.88 36.42
C PHE A 181 -9.23 -97.72 37.91
N VAL A 182 -7.96 -97.89 38.27
CA VAL A 182 -7.44 -97.66 39.63
C VAL A 182 -7.22 -96.16 39.89
N GLY A 183 -7.35 -95.73 41.16
CA GLY A 183 -7.29 -94.32 41.57
C GLY A 183 -6.06 -93.54 41.09
N ILE A 184 -4.91 -94.21 40.88
CA ILE A 184 -3.68 -93.60 40.35
C ILE A 184 -3.87 -93.09 38.91
N THR A 185 -4.59 -93.84 38.05
CA THR A 185 -4.90 -93.40 36.69
C THR A 185 -5.85 -92.20 36.66
N LYS A 186 -6.79 -92.11 37.62
CA LYS A 186 -7.70 -90.96 37.76
C LYS A 186 -6.93 -89.67 38.10
N VAL A 187 -6.03 -89.72 39.08
CA VAL A 187 -5.23 -88.56 39.49
C VAL A 187 -4.30 -88.07 38.36
N LYS A 188 -3.70 -89.00 37.61
CA LYS A 188 -2.90 -88.66 36.41
C LYS A 188 -3.73 -87.95 35.34
N PHE A 189 -4.97 -88.38 35.14
CA PHE A 189 -5.89 -87.76 34.19
C PHE A 189 -6.35 -86.36 34.64
N GLU A 190 -6.68 -86.20 35.93
CA GLU A 190 -7.02 -84.91 36.53
C GLU A 190 -5.85 -83.91 36.43
N THR A 191 -4.62 -84.35 36.69
CA THR A 191 -3.42 -83.51 36.53
C THR A 191 -3.23 -83.06 35.09
N LEU A 192 -3.40 -83.98 34.13
CA LEU A 192 -3.26 -83.66 32.71
C LEU A 192 -4.35 -82.68 32.23
N LEU A 193 -5.60 -82.87 32.68
CA LEU A 193 -6.70 -81.96 32.40
C LEU A 193 -6.43 -80.55 32.93
N GLN A 194 -5.95 -80.44 34.17
CA GLN A 194 -5.59 -79.17 34.78
C GLN A 194 -4.45 -78.47 34.03
N ASP A 195 -3.44 -79.23 33.59
CA ASP A 195 -2.30 -78.72 32.84
C ASP A 195 -2.72 -78.16 31.47
N TYR A 196 -3.62 -78.84 30.76
CA TYR A 196 -4.18 -78.35 29.50
C TYR A 196 -5.14 -77.18 29.67
N GLN A 197 -5.94 -77.19 30.75
CA GLN A 197 -6.81 -76.07 31.07
C GLN A 197 -6.01 -74.80 31.36
N ASN A 198 -4.88 -74.92 32.06
CA ASN A 198 -3.95 -73.82 32.28
C ASN A 198 -3.35 -73.31 30.95
N LYS A 199 -2.94 -74.21 30.04
CA LYS A 199 -2.38 -73.84 28.73
C LYS A 199 -3.42 -73.16 27.82
N LEU A 200 -4.66 -73.65 27.78
CA LEU A 200 -5.77 -73.01 27.07
C LEU A 200 -6.08 -71.62 27.63
N THR A 201 -6.12 -71.50 28.96
CA THR A 201 -6.39 -70.22 29.63
C THR A 201 -5.30 -69.20 29.31
N ASN A 202 -4.02 -69.61 29.29
CA ASN A 202 -2.89 -68.74 28.98
C ASN A 202 -2.86 -68.26 27.51
N GLN A 203 -3.43 -69.04 26.59
CA GLN A 203 -3.45 -68.71 25.16
C GLN A 203 -4.76 -68.05 24.70
N THR A 204 -5.80 -68.10 25.53
CA THR A 204 -7.06 -67.40 25.27
C THR A 204 -6.81 -65.90 25.26
N ILE A 205 -7.24 -65.23 24.18
CA ILE A 205 -7.13 -63.78 24.10
C ILE A 205 -8.17 -63.14 25.03
N ARG A 206 -7.69 -62.49 26.08
CA ARG A 206 -8.50 -61.62 26.92
C ARG A 206 -8.78 -60.34 26.16
N ASN A 207 -10.06 -60.08 25.92
CA ASN A 207 -10.52 -58.88 25.25
C ASN A 207 -10.54 -57.72 26.27
N GLU A 208 -9.40 -57.06 26.50
CA GLU A 208 -9.29 -55.93 27.45
C GLU A 208 -10.03 -54.67 26.97
N ALA A 209 -10.42 -54.62 25.68
CA ALA A 209 -11.20 -53.53 25.12
C ALA A 209 -12.59 -53.35 25.77
N ALA A 210 -13.17 -54.40 26.36
CA ALA A 210 -14.48 -54.32 27.02
C ALA A 210 -14.41 -53.72 28.44
N THR A 211 -13.22 -53.48 29.00
CA THR A 211 -13.05 -52.99 30.38
C THR A 211 -12.69 -51.51 30.47
N GLN A 212 -12.34 -50.85 29.35
CA GLN A 212 -12.00 -49.42 29.35
C GLN A 212 -13.18 -48.49 29.01
N ASP A 213 -14.32 -49.01 28.57
CA ASP A 213 -15.53 -48.21 28.25
C ASP A 213 -16.45 -47.96 29.47
N LYS A 214 -15.97 -48.29 30.68
CA LYS A 214 -16.63 -48.00 31.96
C LYS A 214 -15.65 -47.40 32.95
N LYS A 215 -15.24 -46.16 32.71
CA LYS A 215 -14.78 -45.29 33.79
C LYS A 215 -15.33 -43.87 33.53
N PRO A 216 -15.96 -43.23 34.54
CA PRO A 216 -16.51 -41.88 34.41
C PRO A 216 -15.43 -40.84 34.11
#